data_AF-A0A5K0WMI1-F1
#
_entry.id   AF-A0A5K0WMI1-F1
#
_cell.length_a   1.000
_cell.length_b   1.000
_cell.length_c   1.000
_cell.angle_alpha   90.00
_cell.angle_beta   90.00
_cell.angle_gamma   90.00
#
_symmetry.space_group_name_H-M   'P 1'
#
loop_
_entity.id
_entity.type
_entity.pdbx_description
1 polymer ?
#
loop_
_entity_poly.entity_id
_entity_poly.type
_entity_poly.pdbx_seq_one_letter_code
_entity_poly.pdbx_strand_id
1 'polypeptide(L)' 'IGFHPDFENSRCLFIVRKDGLAVDFSFWKCIKGFIRKKYPLYADSFIIRHFRHRRRSD' A
#
# COMPACT_ATOMS: atom_id res chain seq x y z
N ILE A 1 6.07 4.02 16.01
CA ILE A 1 5.82 3.50 14.65
C ILE A 1 4.84 4.47 13.99
N GLY A 2 5.38 5.40 13.20
CA GLY A 2 4.73 6.69 12.88
C GLY A 2 3.93 6.70 11.58
N PHE A 3 3.14 7.75 11.43
CA PHE A 3 2.41 8.10 10.21
C PHE A 3 3.37 8.47 9.08
N HIS A 4 2.98 8.20 7.83
CA HIS A 4 3.79 8.51 6.67
C HIS A 4 3.82 10.03 6.43
N PRO A 5 5.00 10.67 6.27
CA PRO A 5 5.11 12.12 6.12
C PRO A 5 4.34 12.67 4.91
N ASP A 6 4.36 11.96 3.77
CA ASP A 6 3.63 12.39 2.57
C ASP A 6 2.18 11.84 2.47
N PHE A 7 1.80 10.92 3.35
CA PHE A 7 0.51 10.21 3.27
C PHE A 7 -0.04 9.94 4.67
N GLU A 8 -0.42 11.02 5.36
CA GLU A 8 -0.88 11.05 6.76
C GLU A 8 -1.96 10.00 7.07
N ASN A 9 -2.85 9.71 6.10
CA ASN A 9 -3.96 8.77 6.27
C ASN A 9 -3.60 7.30 5.96
N SER A 10 -2.34 7.00 5.65
CA SER A 10 -1.92 5.65 5.29
C SER A 10 -0.94 5.07 6.31
N ARG A 11 -1.22 3.85 6.77
CA ARG A 11 -0.26 3.06 7.54
C ARG A 11 0.76 2.47 6.57
N CYS A 12 1.91 3.14 6.42
CA CYS A 12 3.07 2.61 5.74
C CYS A 12 3.94 1.85 6.73
N LEU A 13 4.58 0.78 6.25
CA LEU A 13 5.68 0.11 6.91
C LEU A 13 6.97 0.75 6.40
N PHE A 14 7.98 0.88 7.26
CA PHE A 14 9.32 1.27 6.83
C PHE A 14 10.18 0.01 6.80
N ILE A 15 10.75 -0.31 5.64
CA ILE A 15 11.71 -1.40 5.52
C ILE A 15 13.10 -0.76 5.57
N VAL A 16 13.87 -1.11 6.59
CA VAL A 16 15.30 -0.78 6.66
C VAL A 16 16.05 -1.96 6.06
N ARG A 17 16.68 -1.75 4.91
CA ARG A 17 17.52 -2.74 4.25
C ARG A 17 18.86 -2.88 4.98
N LYS A 18 19.57 -3.99 4.75
CA LYS A 18 20.90 -4.27 5.34
C LYS A 18 21.97 -3.25 4.95
N ASP A 19 21.76 -2.52 3.85
CA ASP A 19 22.60 -1.42 3.36
C ASP A 19 22.29 -0.07 4.02
N GLY A 20 21.38 -0.04 5.01
CA GLY A 20 20.99 1.17 5.73
C GLY A 20 19.99 2.05 5.00
N LEU A 21 19.55 1.67 3.78
CA LEU A 21 18.52 2.41 3.06
C LEU A 21 17.14 2.14 3.68
N ALA A 22 16.47 3.23 4.08
CA ALA A 22 15.08 3.21 4.48
C ALA A 22 14.20 3.55 3.28
N VAL A 23 13.32 2.62 2.90
CA VAL A 23 12.36 2.82 1.81
C VAL A 23 10.96 2.83 2.38
N ASP A 24 10.13 3.79 1.94
CA ASP A 24 8.71 3.79 2.26
C ASP A 24 8.05 2.54 1.64
N PHE A 25 7.34 1.77 2.45
CA PHE A 25 6.65 0.58 1.99
C PHE A 25 5.18 0.62 2.41
N SER A 26 4.33 1.07 1.49
CA SER A 26 2.89 0.90 1.68
C SER A 26 2.46 -0.50 1.22
N PHE A 27 2.16 -1.39 2.17
CA PHE A 27 1.62 -2.73 1.88
C PHE A 27 0.45 -2.68 0.89
N TRP A 28 -0.44 -1.70 1.04
CA TRP A 28 -1.58 -1.49 0.17
C TRP A 28 -1.20 -1.09 -1.26
N LYS A 29 -0.21 -0.21 -1.44
CA LYS A 29 0.29 0.15 -2.78
C LYS A 29 0.94 -1.07 -3.44
N CYS A 30 1.78 -1.81 -2.71
CA CYS A 30 2.49 -2.96 -3.22
C CYS A 30 1.57 -4.11 -3.64
N ILE A 31 0.58 -4.49 -2.80
CA ILE A 31 -0.39 -5.51 -3.18
C ILE A 31 -1.23 -5.08 -4.39
N LYS A 32 -1.69 -3.83 -4.45
CA LYS A 32 -2.42 -3.31 -5.62
C LYS A 32 -1.57 -3.37 -6.89
N GLY A 33 -0.29 -3.00 -6.79
CA GLY A 33 0.67 -3.09 -7.89
C GLY A 33 0.89 -4.53 -8.35
N PHE A 34 1.05 -5.48 -7.42
CA PHE A 34 1.16 -6.91 -7.73
C PHE A 34 -0.08 -7.43 -8.47
N ILE A 35 -1.29 -7.12 -7.98
CA ILE A 35 -2.55 -7.54 -8.61
C ILE A 35 -2.65 -6.98 -10.03
N ARG A 36 -2.33 -5.70 -10.25
CA ARG A 36 -2.32 -5.08 -11.58
C ARG A 36 -1.33 -5.72 -12.54
N LYS A 37 -0.13 -6.05 -12.06
CA LYS A 37 0.89 -6.69 -12.89
C LYS A 37 0.52 -8.12 -13.27
N LYS A 38 -0.09 -8.88 -12.35
CA LYS A 38 -0.39 -10.30 -12.56
C LYS A 38 -1.75 -10.55 -13.23
N TYR A 39 -2.74 -9.68 -13.02
CA TYR A 39 -4.12 -9.86 -13.49
C TYR A 39 -4.69 -8.58 -14.13
N PRO A 40 -4.06 -8.05 -15.19
CA PRO A 40 -4.35 -6.70 -15.70
C PRO A 40 -5.82 -6.50 -16.10
N LEU A 41 -6.48 -7.51 -16.67
CA LEU A 41 -7.87 -7.42 -17.15
C LEU A 41 -8.92 -7.30 -16.03
N TYR A 42 -8.61 -7.82 -14.83
CA TYR A 42 -9.56 -7.88 -13.71
C TYR A 42 -9.08 -7.11 -12.47
N ALA A 43 -7.90 -6.49 -12.55
CA ALA A 43 -7.24 -5.92 -11.40
C ALA A 43 -8.06 -4.82 -10.75
N ASP A 44 -8.55 -3.85 -11.52
CA ASP A 44 -9.23 -2.69 -10.94
C ASP A 44 -10.59 -3.05 -10.34
N SER A 45 -11.38 -3.91 -10.99
CA SER A 45 -12.67 -4.37 -10.42
C SER A 45 -12.46 -5.16 -9.12
N PHE A 46 -11.44 -6.02 -9.07
CA PHE A 46 -11.05 -6.75 -7.87
C PHE A 46 -10.57 -5.81 -6.75
N ILE A 47 -9.69 -4.86 -7.08
CA ILE A 47 -9.16 -3.88 -6.13
C ILE A 47 -10.28 -3.02 -5.54
N ILE A 48 -11.23 -2.56 -6.35
CA ILE A 48 -12.36 -1.75 -5.87
C ILE A 48 -13.23 -2.54 -4.90
N ARG A 49 -13.47 -3.82 -5.19
CA ARG A 49 -14.35 -4.67 -4.39
C ARG A 49 -13.73 -5.08 -3.06
N HIS A 50 -12.46 -5.45 -3.06
CA HIS A 50 -11.80 -6.08 -1.91
C HIS A 50 -10.83 -5.15 -1.17
N PHE A 51 -10.29 -4.14 -1.86
CA PHE A 51 -9.28 -3.22 -1.34
C PHE A 51 -9.77 -1.77 -1.29
N ARG A 52 -11.09 -1.58 -1.16
CA ARG A 52 -11.70 -0.28 -0.92
C ARG A 52 -11.23 0.25 0.43
N HIS A 53 -10.74 1.48 0.45
CA HIS A 53 -10.30 2.12 1.67
C HIS A 53 -11.53 2.35 2.55
N ARG A 54 -11.75 1.48 3.55
CA ARG A 54 -12.68 1.79 4.63
C ARG A 54 -12.03 2.93 5.38
N ARG A 55 -12.51 4.16 5.20
CA ARG A 55 -12.19 5.25 6.12
C ARG A 55 -12.54 4.69 7.50
N ARG A 56 -11.54 4.45 8.34
CA ARG A 56 -11.81 4.38 9.76
C ARG A 56 -12.27 5.80 10.09
N SER A 57 -13.57 5.96 10.33
CA SER A 57 -14.03 7.09 11.11
C SER A 57 -13.40 6.88 12.49
N ASP A 58 -12.31 7.58 12.76
CA ASP A 58 -11.99 8.02 14.13
C ASP A 58 -12.80 9.29 14.37
#